data_AF-A0A914J0M6-F1
#
_entry.id   AF-A0A914J0M6-F1
#
_cell.length_a   1.000
_cell.length_b   1.000
_cell.length_c   1.000
_cell.angle_alpha   90.00
_cell.angle_beta   90.00
_cell.angle_gamma   90.00
#
_symmetry.space_group_name_H-M   'P 1'
#
loop_
_entity.id
_entity.type
_entity.pdbx_description
1 polymer ?
#
loop_
_entity_poly.entity_id
_entity_poly.type
_entity_poly.pdbx_seq_one_letter_code
_entity_poly.pdbx_strand_id
1 'polypeptide(L)'
;MSETKTKKRKRPRTAQVRQDLKKVLECSILSPRSSILPLFSKNKDYMVGNLFQVIKNLMIDGGNIDKFLNLSNFALKSLNNRTKIFTIFDEENSTKKEELKIAFHRKLRTRIFETIAFVDNLPLLCTKERLWRRATLFGTVVDVHLPKPKKVFQKQGILKGSIIVEHAGYGFVQFTSPYSVKRFCKRYSANSHLRRH
;
A
#
# COMPACT_ATOMS: atom_id res chain seq x y z
N MET A 1 36.23 -42.72 -14.31
CA MET A 1 35.27 -42.21 -13.31
C MET A 1 35.26 -40.70 -13.39
N SER A 2 34.29 -40.10 -14.09
CA SER A 2 34.19 -38.66 -14.29
C SER A 2 33.24 -38.05 -13.26
N GLU A 3 33.80 -37.32 -12.29
CA GLU A 3 33.04 -36.55 -11.30
C GLU A 3 32.27 -35.42 -11.98
N THR A 4 30.95 -35.56 -12.04
CA THR A 4 30.05 -34.50 -12.49
C THR A 4 29.94 -33.43 -11.41
N LYS A 5 30.73 -32.35 -11.56
CA LYS A 5 30.61 -31.14 -10.74
C LYS A 5 29.15 -30.64 -10.78
N THR A 6 28.43 -30.79 -9.67
CA THR A 6 27.06 -30.28 -9.51
C THR A 6 27.07 -28.76 -9.61
N LYS A 7 26.57 -28.23 -10.73
CA LYS A 7 26.39 -26.78 -10.93
C LYS A 7 25.52 -26.23 -9.79
N LYS A 8 26.11 -25.44 -8.89
CA LYS A 8 25.38 -24.74 -7.81
C LYS A 8 24.22 -23.96 -8.42
N ARG A 9 22.98 -24.31 -8.05
CA ARG A 9 21.75 -23.64 -8.52
C ARG A 9 21.84 -22.14 -8.23
N LYS A 10 21.89 -21.32 -9.28
CA LYS A 10 21.83 -19.85 -9.19
C LYS A 10 20.42 -19.47 -8.74
N ARG A 11 20.27 -19.01 -7.50
CA ARG A 11 18.95 -18.63 -6.96
C ARG A 11 18.37 -17.47 -7.79
N PRO A 12 17.13 -17.57 -8.30
CA PRO A 12 16.53 -16.49 -9.05
C PRO A 12 16.37 -15.25 -8.16
N ARG A 13 16.66 -14.06 -8.70
CA ARG A 13 16.59 -12.77 -7.98
C ARG A 13 15.13 -12.32 -7.79
N THR A 14 14.33 -13.11 -7.08
CA THR A 14 12.90 -12.83 -6.80
C THR A 14 12.68 -11.96 -5.57
N ALA A 15 13.74 -11.49 -4.91
CA ALA A 15 13.64 -10.73 -3.67
C ALA A 15 12.89 -9.40 -3.87
N GLN A 16 13.18 -8.68 -4.96
CA GLN A 16 12.52 -7.43 -5.32
C GLN A 16 11.07 -7.66 -5.71
N VAL A 17 10.81 -8.65 -6.57
CA VAL A 17 9.45 -9.02 -7.01
C VAL A 17 8.56 -9.36 -5.81
N ARG A 18 9.08 -10.11 -4.84
CA ARG A 18 8.37 -10.38 -3.57
C ARG A 18 8.10 -9.12 -2.77
N GLN A 19 9.05 -8.19 -2.72
CA GLN A 19 8.87 -6.93 -2.01
C GLN A 19 7.82 -6.03 -2.66
N ASP A 20 7.79 -6.00 -4.00
CA ASP A 20 6.81 -5.24 -4.76
C ASP A 20 5.42 -5.85 -4.58
N LEU A 21 5.29 -7.18 -4.72
CA LEU A 21 4.02 -7.88 -4.50
C LEU A 21 3.50 -7.66 -3.08
N LYS A 22 4.38 -7.76 -2.08
CA LYS A 22 4.06 -7.44 -0.68
C LYS A 22 3.46 -6.04 -0.56
N LYS A 23 4.16 -5.01 -1.08
CA LYS A 23 3.69 -3.61 -0.98
C LYS A 23 2.34 -3.43 -1.65
N VAL A 24 2.16 -3.98 -2.84
CA VAL A 24 0.89 -3.87 -3.59
C VAL A 24 -0.25 -4.54 -2.80
N LEU A 25 -0.04 -5.75 -2.29
CA LEU A 25 -1.04 -6.45 -1.46
C LEU A 25 -1.38 -5.67 -0.19
N GLU A 26 -0.36 -5.18 0.55
CA GLU A 26 -0.57 -4.38 1.76
C GLU A 26 -1.39 -3.12 1.47
N CYS A 27 -1.03 -2.38 0.43
CA CYS A 27 -1.76 -1.16 0.05
C CYS A 27 -3.19 -1.47 -0.39
N SER A 28 -3.40 -2.50 -1.20
CA SER A 28 -4.74 -2.87 -1.66
C SER A 28 -5.63 -3.38 -0.52
N ILE A 29 -5.10 -4.18 0.40
CA ILE A 29 -5.86 -4.67 1.56
C ILE A 29 -6.26 -3.53 2.50
N LEU A 30 -5.36 -2.56 2.72
CA LEU A 30 -5.60 -1.42 3.62
C LEU A 30 -6.37 -0.27 2.96
N SER A 31 -6.40 -0.20 1.63
CA SER A 31 -7.15 0.82 0.91
C SER A 31 -8.65 0.59 1.11
N PRO A 32 -9.42 1.62 1.53
CA PRO A 32 -10.87 1.50 1.68
C PRO A 32 -11.59 1.22 0.35
N ARG A 33 -11.02 1.67 -0.77
CA ARG A 33 -11.63 1.64 -2.11
C ARG A 33 -11.05 0.56 -3.02
N SER A 34 -10.36 -0.43 -2.47
CA SER A 34 -9.70 -1.43 -3.31
C SER A 34 -10.68 -2.41 -3.94
N SER A 35 -10.47 -2.69 -5.22
CA SER A 35 -11.24 -3.66 -6.03
C SER A 35 -11.09 -5.10 -5.56
N ILE A 36 -10.05 -5.43 -4.78
CA ILE A 36 -9.84 -6.81 -4.31
C ILE A 36 -10.70 -7.16 -3.09
N LEU A 37 -11.28 -6.19 -2.39
CA LEU A 37 -12.02 -6.44 -1.15
C LEU A 37 -13.24 -7.35 -1.32
N PRO A 38 -14.03 -7.25 -2.40
CA PRO A 38 -15.12 -8.20 -2.67
C PRO A 38 -14.66 -9.65 -2.86
N LEU A 39 -13.38 -9.91 -3.14
CA LEU A 39 -12.82 -11.26 -3.30
C LEU A 39 -12.54 -11.97 -1.97
N PHE A 40 -12.73 -11.28 -0.85
CA PHE A 40 -12.51 -11.86 0.47
C PHE A 40 -13.84 -12.18 1.15
N SER A 41 -14.02 -13.45 1.48
CA SER A 41 -15.11 -13.92 2.32
C SER A 41 -14.82 -13.60 3.79
N LYS A 42 -15.88 -13.23 4.52
CA LYS A 42 -15.80 -12.96 5.96
C LYS A 42 -15.82 -14.27 6.74
N ASN A 43 -14.77 -14.52 7.51
CA ASN A 43 -14.72 -15.49 8.59
C ASN A 43 -14.66 -14.71 9.93
N LYS A 44 -15.05 -15.31 11.06
CA LYS A 44 -15.26 -14.67 12.38
C LYS A 44 -14.35 -13.45 12.62
N ASP A 45 -13.04 -13.69 12.67
CA ASP A 45 -12.02 -12.66 12.90
C ASP A 45 -11.22 -12.26 11.65
N TYR A 46 -11.31 -13.04 10.58
CA TYR A 46 -10.43 -12.95 9.41
C TYR A 46 -11.21 -12.75 8.11
N MET A 47 -10.62 -12.00 7.20
CA MET A 47 -11.05 -11.93 5.81
C MET A 47 -10.17 -12.90 5.03
N VAL A 48 -10.75 -13.83 4.27
CA VAL A 48 -10.01 -14.88 3.52
C VAL A 48 -10.42 -14.83 2.05
N GLY A 49 -9.43 -14.84 1.15
CA GLY A 49 -9.66 -14.84 -0.29
C GLY A 49 -8.67 -15.75 -1.02
N ASN A 50 -9.00 -16.10 -2.26
CA ASN A 50 -8.08 -16.84 -3.13
C ASN A 50 -6.94 -15.92 -3.58
N LEU A 51 -5.68 -16.28 -3.29
CA LEU A 51 -4.52 -15.43 -3.59
C LEU A 51 -4.36 -15.18 -5.09
N PHE A 52 -4.58 -16.19 -5.92
CA PHE A 52 -4.40 -16.08 -7.36
C PHE A 52 -5.43 -15.14 -7.99
N GLN A 53 -6.70 -15.25 -7.58
CA GLN A 53 -7.75 -14.31 -7.98
C GLN A 53 -7.46 -12.89 -7.49
N VAL A 54 -6.98 -12.74 -6.26
CA VAL A 54 -6.56 -11.45 -5.73
C VAL A 54 -5.45 -10.85 -6.59
N ILE A 55 -4.38 -11.60 -6.89
CA ILE A 55 -3.26 -11.11 -7.71
C ILE A 55 -3.73 -10.70 -9.11
N LYS A 56 -4.64 -11.45 -9.73
CA LYS A 56 -5.22 -11.09 -11.05
C LYS A 56 -6.03 -9.80 -11.00
N ASN A 57 -6.72 -9.52 -9.90
CA ASN A 57 -7.57 -8.35 -9.71
C ASN A 57 -6.84 -7.15 -9.07
N LEU A 58 -5.57 -7.31 -8.71
CA LEU A 58 -4.71 -6.17 -8.46
C LEU A 58 -4.57 -5.44 -9.79
N MET A 59 -5.45 -4.46 -10.01
CA MET A 59 -5.37 -3.51 -11.11
C MET A 59 -4.01 -2.83 -11.01
N ILE A 60 -3.04 -3.32 -11.77
CA ILE A 60 -1.78 -2.60 -11.92
C ILE A 60 -1.94 -1.73 -13.14
N ASP A 61 -2.14 -0.44 -12.90
CA ASP A 61 -1.72 0.60 -13.82
C ASP A 61 -0.28 0.29 -14.28
N GLY A 62 -0.13 -0.33 -15.46
CA GLY A 62 1.15 -0.59 -16.13
C GLY A 62 2.05 -1.69 -15.55
N GLY A 63 1.55 -2.61 -14.72
CA GLY A 63 2.38 -3.67 -14.13
C GLY A 63 2.25 -5.04 -14.78
N ASN A 64 3.38 -5.64 -15.10
CA ASN A 64 3.47 -7.01 -15.59
C ASN A 64 3.06 -8.01 -14.49
N ILE A 65 1.76 -8.38 -14.44
CA ILE A 65 1.18 -9.35 -13.50
C ILE A 65 1.89 -10.70 -13.58
N ASP A 66 2.39 -11.07 -14.77
CA ASP A 66 3.09 -12.34 -15.00
C ASP A 66 4.32 -12.48 -14.12
N LYS A 67 4.99 -11.37 -13.78
CA LYS A 67 6.14 -11.39 -12.84
C LYS A 67 5.75 -11.93 -11.46
N PHE A 68 4.51 -11.68 -11.02
CA PHE A 68 3.98 -12.17 -9.75
C PHE A 68 3.47 -13.60 -9.87
N LEU A 69 2.78 -13.92 -10.96
CA LEU A 69 2.28 -15.28 -11.22
C LEU A 69 3.42 -16.30 -11.39
N ASN A 70 4.57 -15.86 -11.88
CA ASN A 70 5.77 -16.67 -12.04
C ASN A 70 6.49 -17.03 -10.72
N LEU A 71 6.11 -16.41 -9.59
CA LEU A 71 6.67 -16.79 -8.28
C LEU A 71 6.25 -18.22 -7.89
N SER A 72 7.14 -18.98 -7.27
CA SER A 72 6.80 -20.30 -6.72
C SER A 72 5.94 -20.19 -5.45
N ASN A 73 5.23 -21.26 -5.08
CA ASN A 73 4.44 -21.29 -3.83
C ASN A 73 5.31 -20.96 -2.62
N PHE A 74 6.54 -21.48 -2.58
CA PHE A 74 7.50 -21.15 -1.54
C PHE A 74 7.81 -19.65 -1.49
N ALA A 75 8.02 -19.01 -2.65
CA ALA A 75 8.27 -17.57 -2.72
C ALA A 75 7.05 -16.75 -2.25
N LEU A 76 5.83 -17.18 -2.60
CA LEU A 76 4.58 -16.55 -2.15
C LEU A 76 4.37 -16.71 -0.64
N LYS A 77 4.50 -17.94 -0.10
CA LYS A 77 4.40 -18.19 1.35
C LYS A 77 5.48 -17.43 2.14
N SER A 78 6.67 -17.25 1.57
CA SER A 78 7.75 -16.48 2.23
C SER A 78 7.42 -15.00 2.45
N LEU A 79 6.35 -14.48 1.84
CA LEU A 79 5.86 -13.13 2.12
C LEU A 79 5.38 -12.98 3.57
N ASN A 80 4.91 -14.06 4.21
CA ASN A 80 4.50 -14.06 5.62
C ASN A 80 5.62 -13.59 6.55
N ASN A 81 6.88 -13.87 6.21
CA ASN A 81 8.04 -13.45 7.00
C ASN A 81 8.33 -11.95 6.87
N ARG A 82 7.64 -11.23 5.97
CA ARG A 82 7.93 -9.84 5.61
C ARG A 82 6.79 -8.89 5.91
N THR A 83 5.60 -9.39 6.24
CA THR A 83 4.41 -8.57 6.52
C THR A 83 3.78 -8.99 7.85
N LYS A 84 3.08 -8.04 8.47
CA LYS A 84 2.20 -8.29 9.62
C LYS A 84 0.72 -8.04 9.26
N ILE A 85 0.43 -7.72 8.00
CA ILE A 85 -0.90 -7.31 7.54
C ILE A 85 -1.69 -8.52 7.05
N PHE A 86 -1.05 -9.46 6.38
CA PHE A 86 -1.70 -10.65 5.84
C PHE A 86 -0.86 -11.91 6.01
N THR A 87 -1.50 -13.05 5.83
CA THR A 87 -0.87 -14.37 5.85
C THR A 87 -1.32 -15.16 4.63
N ILE A 88 -0.38 -15.86 3.98
CA ILE A 88 -0.61 -16.74 2.83
C ILE A 88 -0.43 -18.18 3.30
N PHE A 89 -1.41 -19.04 3.01
CA PHE A 89 -1.41 -20.45 3.38
C PHE A 89 -2.14 -21.29 2.33
N ASP A 90 -1.99 -22.60 2.42
CA ASP A 90 -2.76 -23.62 1.73
C ASP A 90 -3.56 -24.43 2.77
N GLU A 91 -4.73 -24.90 2.40
CA GLU A 91 -5.56 -25.72 3.31
C GLU A 91 -5.10 -27.19 3.34
N GLU A 92 -4.62 -27.74 2.22
CA GLU A 92 -4.37 -29.18 2.07
C GLU A 92 -2.95 -29.52 1.61
N ASN A 93 -1.94 -28.71 1.97
CA ASN A 93 -0.54 -28.91 1.51
C ASN A 93 -0.42 -29.09 -0.02
N SER A 94 -1.35 -28.53 -0.77
CA SER A 94 -1.38 -28.73 -2.21
C SER A 94 -0.23 -28.03 -2.90
N THR A 95 0.30 -28.70 -3.91
CA THR A 95 1.36 -28.16 -4.77
C THR A 95 0.82 -27.17 -5.78
N LYS A 96 -0.51 -27.07 -5.97
CA LYS A 96 -1.13 -26.16 -6.94
C LYS A 96 -1.18 -24.73 -6.43
N LYS A 97 -0.77 -23.78 -7.28
CA LYS A 97 -0.80 -22.33 -6.98
C LYS A 97 -2.20 -21.80 -6.71
N GLU A 98 -3.19 -22.37 -7.39
CA GLU A 98 -4.58 -21.92 -7.38
C GLU A 98 -5.29 -22.15 -6.05
N GLU A 99 -4.68 -22.96 -5.17
CA GLU A 99 -5.22 -23.30 -3.86
C GLU A 99 -4.65 -22.44 -2.74
N LEU A 100 -3.69 -21.55 -3.05
CA LEU A 100 -3.18 -20.61 -2.07
C LEU A 100 -4.26 -19.59 -1.69
N LYS A 101 -4.47 -19.46 -0.39
CA LYS A 101 -5.35 -18.46 0.23
C LYS A 101 -4.53 -17.36 0.85
N ILE A 102 -5.13 -16.18 0.93
CA ILE A 102 -4.61 -15.02 1.64
C ILE A 102 -5.64 -14.60 2.68
N ALA A 103 -5.19 -14.39 3.91
CA ALA A 103 -6.03 -13.91 5.00
C ALA A 103 -5.45 -12.69 5.69
N PHE A 104 -6.33 -11.85 6.23
CA PHE A 104 -5.94 -10.74 7.10
C PHE A 104 -6.99 -10.53 8.20
N HIS A 105 -6.56 -10.03 9.36
CA HIS A 105 -7.47 -9.82 10.48
C HIS A 105 -8.40 -8.63 10.21
N ARG A 106 -9.71 -8.82 10.41
CA ARG A 106 -10.73 -7.79 10.21
C ARG A 106 -10.47 -6.51 11.01
N LYS A 107 -9.86 -6.63 12.20
CA LYS A 107 -9.50 -5.49 13.07
C LYS A 107 -8.52 -4.51 12.43
N LEU A 108 -7.71 -4.96 11.46
CA LEU A 108 -6.81 -4.07 10.72
C LEU A 108 -7.58 -2.97 9.98
N ARG A 109 -8.80 -3.26 9.53
CA ARG A 109 -9.65 -2.29 8.84
C ARG A 109 -10.42 -1.37 9.79
N THR A 110 -10.72 -1.81 11.00
CA THR A 110 -11.37 -0.94 12.00
C THR A 110 -10.41 0.08 12.60
N ARG A 111 -9.10 -0.19 12.59
CA ARG A 111 -8.04 0.70 13.13
C ARG A 111 -7.31 1.52 12.08
N ILE A 112 -7.92 1.72 10.90
CA ILE A 112 -7.30 2.50 9.81
C ILE A 112 -6.98 3.93 10.25
N PHE A 113 -7.78 4.53 11.14
CA PHE A 113 -7.53 5.89 11.63
C PHE A 113 -6.17 6.04 12.34
N GLU A 114 -5.66 4.98 12.99
CA GLU A 114 -4.33 4.99 13.62
C GLU A 114 -3.19 5.06 12.59
N THR A 115 -3.49 4.74 11.33
CA THR A 115 -2.54 4.80 10.23
C THR A 115 -2.70 6.04 9.34
N ILE A 116 -3.57 6.98 9.72
CA ILE A 116 -3.80 8.22 8.98
C ILE A 116 -3.14 9.40 9.70
N ALA A 117 -2.33 10.16 8.97
CA ALA A 117 -1.81 11.45 9.39
C ALA A 117 -2.67 12.57 8.79
N PHE A 118 -3.12 13.50 9.64
CA PHE A 118 -3.69 14.77 9.20
C PHE A 118 -2.57 15.78 8.94
N VAL A 119 -2.67 16.52 7.83
CA VAL A 119 -1.69 17.51 7.41
C VAL A 119 -2.41 18.80 7.10
N ASP A 120 -2.11 19.84 7.86
CA ASP A 120 -2.68 21.18 7.70
C ASP A 120 -1.69 22.14 7.05
N ASN A 121 -2.18 23.32 6.64
CA ASN A 121 -1.40 24.39 6.03
C ASN A 121 -0.59 23.93 4.80
N LEU A 122 -1.22 23.11 3.96
CA LEU A 122 -0.65 22.70 2.68
C LEU A 122 -0.53 23.92 1.75
N PRO A 123 0.63 24.11 1.09
CA PRO A 123 0.79 25.15 0.06
C PRO A 123 -0.26 25.00 -1.04
N LEU A 124 -0.76 26.11 -1.61
CA LEU A 124 -1.82 26.11 -2.64
C LEU A 124 -1.51 25.21 -3.86
N LEU A 125 -0.24 25.06 -4.21
CA LEU A 125 0.26 24.24 -5.33
C LEU A 125 0.68 22.83 -4.90
N CYS A 126 0.22 22.36 -3.74
CA CYS A 126 0.54 21.03 -3.24
C CYS A 126 -0.37 19.99 -3.88
N THR A 127 0.16 19.24 -4.84
CA THR A 127 -0.57 18.12 -5.45
C THR A 127 -0.50 16.85 -4.60
N LYS A 128 -1.37 15.89 -4.91
CA LYS A 128 -1.40 14.56 -4.27
C LYS A 128 -0.04 13.86 -4.37
N GLU A 129 0.59 13.92 -5.54
CA GLU A 129 1.88 13.28 -5.84
C GLU A 129 3.02 13.90 -5.02
N ARG A 130 3.02 15.23 -4.85
CA ARG A 130 4.05 15.91 -4.05
C ARG A 130 3.98 15.49 -2.59
N LEU A 131 2.78 15.47 -2.03
CA LEU A 131 2.57 15.01 -0.66
C LEU A 131 2.91 13.52 -0.51
N TRP A 132 2.50 12.69 -1.48
CA TRP A 132 2.85 11.27 -1.51
C TRP A 132 4.37 11.04 -1.53
N ARG A 133 5.10 11.69 -2.44
CA ARG A 133 6.57 11.57 -2.55
C ARG A 133 7.29 11.96 -1.26
N ARG A 134 6.76 12.96 -0.55
CA ARG A 134 7.33 13.37 0.74
C ARG A 134 7.01 12.36 1.85
N ALA A 135 5.79 11.84 1.86
CA ALA A 135 5.35 10.86 2.84
C ALA A 135 6.08 9.51 2.70
N THR A 136 6.45 9.08 1.49
CA THR A 136 7.13 7.80 1.27
C THR A 136 8.49 7.68 1.95
N LEU A 137 9.13 8.81 2.28
CA LEU A 137 10.37 8.86 3.07
C LEU A 137 10.19 8.29 4.49
N PHE A 138 8.95 8.24 5.00
CA PHE A 138 8.64 7.84 6.36
C PHE A 138 8.02 6.44 6.45
N GLY A 139 7.63 5.86 5.32
CA GLY A 139 7.07 4.52 5.23
C GLY A 139 6.26 4.30 3.95
N THR A 140 5.66 3.11 3.82
CA THR A 140 4.79 2.82 2.68
C THR A 140 3.46 3.53 2.84
N VAL A 141 3.13 4.37 1.86
CA VAL A 141 1.89 5.15 1.77
C VAL A 141 0.84 4.33 1.02
N VAL A 142 -0.34 4.20 1.62
CA VAL A 142 -1.50 3.49 1.06
C VAL A 142 -2.30 4.41 0.15
N ASP A 143 -2.67 5.59 0.66
CA ASP A 143 -3.40 6.61 -0.10
C ASP A 143 -3.08 8.01 0.44
N VAL A 144 -3.29 9.00 -0.42
CA VAL A 144 -3.27 10.41 -0.06
C VAL A 144 -4.60 11.00 -0.50
N HIS A 145 -5.34 11.54 0.46
CA HIS A 145 -6.60 12.21 0.21
C HIS A 145 -6.45 13.71 0.41
N LEU A 146 -6.69 14.47 -0.65
CA LEU A 146 -6.76 15.92 -0.63
C LEU A 146 -8.22 16.34 -0.84
N PRO A 147 -8.93 16.78 0.21
CA PRO A 147 -10.28 17.28 0.09
C PRO A 147 -10.33 18.51 -0.81
N LYS A 148 -11.27 18.55 -1.76
CA LYS A 148 -11.44 19.68 -2.68
C LYS A 148 -12.02 20.90 -1.95
N PRO A 149 -11.62 22.12 -2.33
CA PRO A 149 -12.22 23.34 -1.77
C PRO A 149 -13.72 23.40 -2.11
N LYS A 150 -14.54 23.97 -1.21
CA LYS A 150 -15.97 24.21 -1.48
C LYS A 150 -16.11 25.11 -2.71
N LYS A 151 -17.17 24.90 -3.52
CA LYS A 151 -17.44 25.60 -4.80
C LYS A 151 -17.30 27.13 -4.73
N VAL A 152 -17.57 27.74 -3.56
CA VAL A 152 -17.46 29.18 -3.32
C VAL A 152 -16.01 29.69 -3.49
N PHE A 153 -15.02 28.93 -3.01
CA PHE A 153 -13.60 29.29 -3.11
C PHE A 153 -13.01 29.01 -4.50
N GLN A 154 -13.58 28.07 -5.26
CA GLN A 154 -13.16 27.80 -6.63
C GLN A 154 -13.44 29.00 -7.56
N LYS A 155 -14.55 29.72 -7.36
CA LYS A 155 -14.85 30.95 -8.12
C LYS A 155 -13.88 32.09 -7.80
N GLN A 156 -13.41 32.19 -6.55
CA GLN A 156 -12.44 33.21 -6.15
C GLN A 156 -11.02 32.92 -6.64
N GLY A 157 -10.61 31.64 -6.75
CA GLY A 157 -9.32 31.24 -7.33
C GLY A 157 -9.20 31.53 -8.84
N ILE A 158 -10.31 31.45 -9.57
CA ILE A 158 -10.39 31.82 -10.99
C ILE A 158 -10.16 33.33 -11.19
N LEU A 159 -10.58 34.16 -10.22
CA LEU A 159 -10.48 35.63 -10.28
C LEU A 159 -9.05 36.18 -10.04
N LYS A 160 -8.10 35.37 -9.55
CA LYS A 160 -6.71 35.77 -9.27
C LYS A 160 -5.69 35.18 -10.26
N GLY A 161 -6.03 35.10 -11.55
CA GLY A 161 -5.04 34.84 -12.60
C GLY A 161 -4.40 33.45 -12.55
N SER A 162 -5.23 32.41 -12.72
CA SER A 162 -4.79 31.11 -13.28
C SER A 162 -4.15 30.08 -12.32
N ILE A 163 -4.49 30.05 -11.03
CA ILE A 163 -4.10 28.92 -10.15
C ILE A 163 -5.33 28.11 -9.75
N ILE A 164 -5.47 26.92 -10.37
CA ILE A 164 -6.49 25.95 -9.98
C ILE A 164 -6.05 25.29 -8.67
N VAL A 165 -6.72 25.65 -7.58
CA VAL A 165 -6.45 25.07 -6.26
C VAL A 165 -7.11 23.70 -6.16
N GLU A 166 -6.29 22.65 -6.08
CA GLU A 166 -6.76 21.26 -6.05
C GLU A 166 -7.30 20.81 -4.68
N HIS A 167 -6.98 21.53 -3.60
CA HIS A 167 -7.25 21.11 -2.23
C HIS A 167 -7.65 22.25 -1.28
N ALA A 168 -8.33 21.92 -0.19
CA ALA A 168 -8.86 22.88 0.79
C ALA A 168 -7.81 23.38 1.81
N GLY A 169 -6.52 23.36 1.47
CA GLY A 169 -5.43 23.72 2.39
C GLY A 169 -4.99 22.62 3.37
N TYR A 170 -5.65 21.45 3.38
CA TYR A 170 -5.27 20.32 4.22
C TYR A 170 -5.40 18.98 3.47
N GLY A 171 -4.88 17.92 4.07
CA GLY A 171 -4.89 16.58 3.50
C GLY A 171 -4.73 15.47 4.53
N PHE A 172 -4.98 14.24 4.09
CA PHE A 172 -4.81 13.03 4.88
C PHE A 172 -3.86 12.08 4.17
N VAL A 173 -2.88 11.55 4.91
CA VAL A 173 -1.91 10.58 4.41
C VAL A 173 -2.10 9.27 5.16
N GLN A 174 -2.54 8.24 4.46
CA GLN A 174 -2.67 6.90 5.04
C GLN A 174 -1.37 6.12 4.83
N PHE A 175 -0.82 5.58 5.91
CA PHE A 175 0.32 4.67 5.90
C PHE A 175 -0.12 3.23 6.14
N THR A 176 0.79 2.30 5.86
CA THR A 176 0.65 0.88 6.22
C THR A 176 0.86 0.60 7.71
N SER A 177 1.49 1.52 8.45
CA SER A 177 1.86 1.33 9.86
C SER A 177 1.66 2.61 10.68
N PRO A 178 1.11 2.53 11.91
CA PRO A 178 1.04 3.66 12.84
C PRO A 178 2.41 4.24 13.20
N TYR A 179 3.48 3.42 13.13
CA TYR A 179 4.84 3.90 13.40
C TYR A 179 5.30 4.91 12.34
N SER A 180 4.93 4.69 11.07
CA SER A 180 5.21 5.62 9.98
C SER A 180 4.50 6.95 10.18
N VAL A 181 3.24 6.94 10.66
CA VAL A 181 2.49 8.15 11.05
C VAL A 181 3.25 8.92 12.12
N LYS A 182 3.68 8.26 13.21
CA LYS A 182 4.41 8.92 14.30
C LYS A 182 5.70 9.59 13.80
N ARG A 183 6.48 8.90 12.96
CA ARG A 183 7.70 9.47 12.35
C ARG A 183 7.40 10.65 11.44
N PHE A 184 6.37 10.52 10.61
CA PHE A 184 5.92 11.56 9.70
C PHE A 184 5.48 12.81 10.49
N CYS A 185 4.58 12.67 11.46
CA CYS A 185 4.10 13.79 12.29
C CYS A 185 5.24 14.46 13.07
N LYS A 186 6.15 13.69 13.66
CA LYS A 186 7.33 14.23 14.38
C LYS A 186 8.20 15.11 13.47
N ARG A 187 8.47 14.67 12.23
CA ARG A 187 9.32 15.43 11.30
C ARG A 187 8.58 16.56 10.61
N TYR A 188 7.29 16.40 10.35
CA TYR A 188 6.46 17.41 9.70
C TYR A 188 6.25 18.61 10.64
N SER A 189 5.94 18.36 11.92
CA SER A 189 5.80 19.41 12.93
C SER A 189 7.10 20.20 13.17
N ALA A 190 8.25 19.53 13.19
CA ALA A 190 9.56 20.19 13.31
C ALA A 190 9.92 21.10 12.13
N ASN A 191 9.33 20.86 10.94
CA ASN A 191 9.53 21.69 9.76
C ASN A 191 8.37 22.67 9.52
N SER A 192 7.36 22.68 10.39
CA SER A 192 6.30 23.67 10.32
C SER A 192 6.85 25.02 10.75
N HIS A 193 6.67 26.04 9.92
CA HIS A 193 7.12 27.40 10.21
C HIS A 193 6.50 27.99 11.49
N LEU A 194 5.47 27.34 12.03
CA LEU A 194 4.77 27.67 13.28
C LEU A 194 5.64 27.55 14.55
N ARG A 195 6.83 26.91 14.49
CA ARG A 195 7.75 26.78 15.64
C ARG A 195 9.02 27.62 15.53
N ARG A 196 9.08 28.61 14.63
CA ARG A 196 10.23 29.51 14.48
C ARG A 196 10.05 30.85 15.22
N HIS A 197 9.43 30.81 16.40
CA HIS A 197 9.37 31.93 17.33
C HIS A 197 10.05 31.54 18.62
#